data_AF-A7GRT4-F1
#
_entry.id   AF-A7GRT4-F1
#
_cell.length_a   1.000
_cell.length_b   1.000
_cell.length_c   1.000
_cell.angle_alpha   90.00
_cell.angle_beta   90.00
_cell.angle_gamma   90.00
#
_symmetry.space_group_name_H-M   'P 1'
#
loop_
_entity.id
_entity.type
_entity.pdbx_description
1 polymer ?
#
loop_
_entity_poly.entity_id
_entity_poly.type
_entity_poly.pdbx_seq_one_letter_code
_entity_poly.pdbx_strand_id
1 'polypeptide(L)'
;MKLTKEERTKLTYEIGDIIEQKCRRCYYNRSDDACFSISVCGNCPTGQELRRLGRYLDPTPKKRGRQMRTPTGLTPERVRELNLQGIADRTIGIMYDRSPNYVNKLKQRWEKQGLWEGPTNMWKIRKGKGND
;
A
#
# COMPACT_ATOMS: atom_id res chain seq x y z
N MET A 1 -12.34 19.13 -6.94
CA MET A 1 -12.21 20.52 -7.44
C MET A 1 -10.97 20.59 -8.32
N LYS A 2 -11.06 21.15 -9.53
CA LYS A 2 -9.88 21.38 -10.37
C LYS A 2 -9.41 22.80 -10.12
N LEU A 3 -8.18 22.97 -9.61
CA LEU A 3 -7.58 24.29 -9.47
C LEU A 3 -7.37 24.91 -10.85
N THR A 4 -7.62 26.22 -10.96
CA THR A 4 -7.17 27.02 -12.11
C THR A 4 -5.64 27.10 -12.15
N LYS A 5 -5.08 27.54 -13.29
CA LYS A 5 -3.62 27.71 -13.44
C LYS A 5 -3.06 28.71 -12.41
N GLU A 6 -3.80 29.78 -12.14
CA GLU A 6 -3.42 30.82 -11.18
C GLU A 6 -3.47 30.32 -9.74
N GLU A 7 -4.53 29.63 -9.35
CA GLU A 7 -4.63 29.02 -8.02
C GLU A 7 -3.56 27.95 -7.80
N ARG A 8 -3.27 27.13 -8.83
CA ARG A 8 -2.19 26.15 -8.80
C ARG A 8 -0.83 26.84 -8.57
N THR A 9 -0.60 27.95 -9.26
CA THR A 9 0.63 28.74 -9.14
C THR A 9 0.77 29.33 -7.73
N LYS A 10 -0.28 29.97 -7.21
CA LYS A 10 -0.31 30.52 -5.84
C LYS A 10 -0.04 29.44 -4.80
N LEU A 11 -0.70 28.29 -4.92
CA LEU A 11 -0.52 27.15 -4.02
C LEU A 11 0.91 26.59 -4.07
N THR A 12 1.54 26.54 -5.24
CA THR A 12 2.94 26.14 -5.37
C THR A 12 3.87 27.10 -4.63
N TYR A 13 3.67 28.41 -4.75
CA TYR A 13 4.45 29.40 -4.01
C TYR A 13 4.23 29.32 -2.50
N GLU A 14 2.97 29.19 -2.06
CA GLU A 14 2.64 29.01 -0.64
C GLU A 14 3.32 27.79 -0.02
N ILE A 15 3.32 26.66 -0.73
CA ILE A 15 4.06 25.46 -0.33
C ILE A 15 5.57 25.74 -0.25
N GLY A 16 6.13 26.45 -1.23
CA GLY A 16 7.53 26.85 -1.25
C GLY A 16 7.92 27.70 -0.04
N ASP A 17 7.10 28.71 0.29
CA ASP A 17 7.32 29.60 1.43
C ASP A 17 7.28 28.83 2.75
N ILE A 18 6.32 27.92 2.91
CA ILE A 18 6.23 27.06 4.11
C ILE A 18 7.50 26.20 4.24
N ILE A 19 7.99 25.61 3.14
CA ILE A 19 9.21 24.79 3.15
C ILE A 19 10.42 25.65 3.52
N GLU A 20 10.58 26.81 2.90
CA GLU A 20 11.72 27.71 3.12
C GLU A 20 11.74 28.24 4.56
N GLN A 21 10.60 28.70 5.08
CA GLN A 21 10.49 29.30 6.40
C GLN A 21 10.55 28.27 7.54
N LYS A 22 9.90 27.12 7.37
CA LYS A 22 9.66 26.17 8.47
C LYS A 22 10.45 24.87 8.33
N CYS A 23 10.71 24.40 7.11
CA CYS A 23 11.37 23.11 6.88
C CYS A 23 12.88 23.26 6.67
N ARG A 24 13.37 24.29 5.97
CA ARG A 24 14.81 24.44 5.66
C ARG A 24 15.69 24.58 6.91
N ARG A 25 15.14 25.14 7.99
CA ARG A 25 15.82 25.27 9.30
C ARG A 25 15.43 24.20 10.30
N CYS A 26 14.59 23.24 9.91
CA CYS A 26 14.14 22.18 10.79
C CYS A 26 15.33 21.31 11.23
N TYR A 27 15.37 20.95 12.52
CA TYR A 27 16.38 20.06 13.08
C TYR A 27 16.58 18.80 12.22
N TYR A 28 15.46 18.17 11.81
CA TYR A 28 15.46 16.97 10.97
C TYR A 28 15.92 17.20 9.52
N ASN A 29 15.91 18.43 9.00
CA ASN A 29 16.45 18.74 7.67
C ASN A 29 17.90 19.25 7.71
N ARG A 30 18.43 19.57 8.91
CA ARG A 30 19.79 20.06 9.11
C ARG A 30 20.81 18.93 9.32
N SER A 31 20.37 17.79 9.82
CA SER A 31 21.23 16.67 10.17
C SER A 31 21.20 15.59 9.09
N ASP A 32 22.19 15.60 8.20
CA ASP A 32 22.66 14.48 7.37
C ASP A 32 21.69 13.86 6.34
N ASP A 33 22.24 13.26 5.27
CA ASP A 33 21.53 12.67 4.13
C ASP A 33 20.55 11.54 4.53
N ALA A 34 20.66 11.05 5.76
CA ALA A 34 19.78 10.04 6.35
C ALA A 34 18.43 10.56 6.88
N CYS A 35 18.26 11.88 7.07
CA CYS A 35 17.06 12.43 7.73
C CYS A 35 15.89 12.81 6.80
N PHE A 36 16.00 12.56 5.49
CA PHE A 36 14.85 12.54 4.57
C PHE A 36 13.90 11.34 4.80
N SER A 37 13.86 10.77 6.01
CA SER A 37 12.89 9.72 6.30
C SER A 37 11.49 10.33 6.41
N ILE A 38 10.64 10.01 5.44
CA ILE A 38 9.23 10.42 5.36
C ILE A 38 8.47 10.08 6.65
N SER A 39 8.92 9.07 7.40
CA SER A 39 8.36 8.61 8.68
C SER A 39 8.49 9.63 9.82
N VAL A 40 9.62 10.34 9.94
CA VAL A 40 9.83 11.34 11.01
C VAL A 40 8.95 12.57 10.79
N CYS A 41 8.75 12.97 9.53
CA CYS A 41 7.80 14.03 9.17
C CYS A 41 6.32 13.58 9.27
N GLY A 42 6.04 12.32 9.62
CA GLY A 42 4.68 11.76 9.73
C GLY A 42 3.81 12.51 10.74
N ASN A 43 4.39 12.89 11.88
CA ASN A 43 3.67 13.56 12.98
C ASN A 43 3.91 15.09 13.04
N CYS A 44 4.72 15.64 12.14
CA CYS A 44 4.99 17.07 12.11
C CYS A 44 3.74 17.85 11.64
N PRO A 45 3.25 18.87 12.40
CA PRO A 45 2.11 19.69 11.98
C PRO A 45 2.35 20.39 10.64
N THR A 46 3.56 20.94 10.42
CA THR A 46 3.94 21.54 9.13
C THR A 46 3.96 20.51 8.00
N GLY A 47 4.45 19.30 8.27
CA GLY A 47 4.43 18.21 7.29
C GLY A 47 3.03 17.72 6.94
N GLN A 48 2.11 17.68 7.91
CA GLN A 48 0.71 17.36 7.68
C GLN A 48 0.05 18.41 6.78
N GLU A 49 0.33 19.69 7.03
CA GLU A 49 -0.18 20.79 6.22
C GLU A 49 0.36 20.76 4.78
N LEU A 50 1.67 20.54 4.60
CA LEU A 50 2.26 20.36 3.27
C LEU A 50 1.64 19.17 2.51
N ARG A 51 1.37 18.06 3.20
CA ARG A 51 0.65 16.91 2.61
C ARG A 51 -0.79 17.23 2.26
N ARG A 52 -1.48 18.09 3.03
CA ARG A 52 -2.84 18.56 2.72
C ARG A 52 -2.82 19.43 1.48
N LEU A 53 -1.95 20.45 1.43
CA LEU A 53 -1.79 21.36 0.30
C LEU A 53 -1.37 20.61 -0.98
N GLY A 54 -0.42 19.68 -0.87
CA GLY A 54 0.03 18.87 -2.01
C GLY A 54 -1.07 18.01 -2.66
N ARG A 55 -2.09 17.57 -1.90
CA ARG A 55 -3.24 16.82 -2.48
C ARG A 55 -4.06 17.65 -3.45
N TYR A 56 -4.08 18.98 -3.32
CA TYR A 56 -4.76 19.83 -4.28
C TYR A 56 -3.95 19.99 -5.59
N LEU A 57 -2.62 19.79 -5.53
CA LEU A 57 -1.74 19.79 -6.71
C LEU A 57 -1.72 18.45 -7.47
N ASP A 58 -2.05 17.34 -6.79
CA ASP A 58 -2.27 16.01 -7.37
C ASP A 58 -3.78 15.71 -7.48
N PRO A 59 -4.49 16.31 -8.46
CA PRO A 59 -5.94 16.11 -8.62
C PRO A 59 -6.26 14.72 -9.17
N THR A 60 -5.26 13.93 -9.55
CA THR A 60 -5.50 12.57 -10.03
C THR A 60 -5.70 11.66 -8.83
N PRO A 61 -6.85 10.98 -8.71
CA PRO A 61 -6.89 9.83 -7.82
C PRO A 61 -5.76 8.92 -8.29
N LYS A 62 -4.81 8.58 -7.41
CA LYS A 62 -3.86 7.50 -7.67
C LYS A 62 -4.68 6.36 -8.25
N LYS A 63 -4.51 6.07 -9.54
CA LYS A 63 -5.23 4.98 -10.19
C LYS A 63 -4.93 3.77 -9.32
N ARG A 64 -5.89 3.35 -8.49
CA ARG A 64 -5.82 2.03 -7.85
C ARG A 64 -5.66 1.13 -9.06
N GLY A 65 -4.48 0.49 -9.19
CA GLY A 65 -4.17 -0.32 -10.36
C GLY A 65 -5.39 -1.17 -10.68
N ARG A 66 -5.79 -1.23 -11.97
CA ARG A 66 -7.03 -1.89 -12.44
C ARG A 66 -7.31 -3.09 -11.55
N GLN A 67 -8.45 -3.09 -10.85
CA GLN A 67 -8.82 -4.21 -9.99
C GLN A 67 -8.95 -5.43 -10.89
N MET A 68 -7.87 -6.21 -10.97
CA MET A 68 -7.79 -7.35 -11.87
C MET A 68 -8.90 -8.30 -11.43
N ARG A 69 -9.82 -8.59 -12.36
CA ARG A 69 -10.86 -9.59 -12.14
C ARG A 69 -10.19 -10.88 -11.70
N THR A 70 -10.77 -11.52 -10.69
CA THR A 70 -10.34 -12.85 -10.26
C THR A 70 -10.36 -13.75 -11.48
N PRO A 71 -9.26 -14.47 -11.79
CA PRO A 71 -9.23 -15.45 -12.86
C PRO A 71 -10.40 -16.42 -12.74
N THR A 72 -11.02 -16.76 -13.88
CA THR A 72 -12.06 -17.79 -13.93
C THR A 72 -11.51 -19.09 -13.33
N GLY A 73 -12.28 -19.74 -12.45
CA GLY A 73 -11.88 -20.97 -11.77
C GLY A 73 -11.02 -20.78 -10.50
N LEU A 74 -10.54 -19.58 -10.19
CA LEU A 74 -9.83 -19.32 -8.93
C LEU A 74 -10.81 -18.97 -7.79
N THR A 75 -11.48 -19.99 -7.26
CA THR A 75 -12.41 -19.88 -6.12
C THR A 75 -11.74 -20.25 -4.79
N PRO A 76 -12.34 -19.89 -3.63
CA PRO A 76 -11.85 -20.34 -2.33
C PRO A 76 -11.69 -21.87 -2.23
N GLU A 77 -12.63 -22.62 -2.78
CA GLU A 77 -12.66 -24.10 -2.77
C GLU A 77 -11.48 -24.65 -3.57
N ARG A 78 -11.24 -24.10 -4.76
CA ARG A 78 -10.12 -24.50 -5.61
C ARG A 78 -8.78 -24.20 -4.95
N VAL A 79 -8.66 -23.05 -4.28
CA VAL A 79 -7.44 -22.71 -3.53
C VAL A 79 -7.26 -23.62 -2.32
N ARG A 80 -8.33 -24.04 -1.63
CA ARG A 80 -8.26 -25.04 -0.54
C ARG A 80 -7.78 -26.39 -1.05
N GLU A 81 -8.37 -26.89 -2.13
CA GLU A 81 -7.98 -28.15 -2.78
C GLU A 81 -6.49 -28.16 -3.15
N LEU A 82 -6.01 -27.11 -3.82
CA LEU A 82 -4.60 -26.99 -4.21
C LEU A 82 -3.67 -26.90 -2.99
N ASN A 83 -4.08 -26.22 -1.93
CA ASN A 83 -3.30 -26.19 -0.68
C ASN A 83 -3.26 -27.56 0.02
N LEU A 84 -4.33 -28.35 -0.02
CA LEU A 84 -4.36 -29.73 0.50
C LEU A 84 -3.43 -30.66 -0.30
N GLN A 85 -3.28 -30.40 -1.60
CA GLN A 85 -2.29 -31.06 -2.47
C GLN A 85 -0.84 -30.57 -2.23
N GLY A 86 -0.62 -29.66 -1.27
CA GLY A 86 0.70 -29.12 -0.94
C GLY A 86 1.19 -28.01 -1.87
N ILE A 87 0.36 -27.52 -2.79
CA ILE A 87 0.73 -26.46 -3.73
C ILE A 87 0.68 -25.12 -3.00
N ALA A 88 1.82 -24.45 -2.90
CA ALA A 88 1.93 -23.17 -2.22
C ALA A 88 1.16 -22.06 -2.97
N ASP A 89 0.60 -21.11 -2.22
CA ASP A 89 -0.08 -19.91 -2.77
C ASP A 89 0.72 -19.15 -3.84
N ARG A 90 2.06 -19.14 -3.71
CA ARG A 90 2.96 -18.57 -4.72
C ARG A 90 2.83 -19.28 -6.07
N THR A 91 2.84 -20.60 -6.04
CA THR A 91 2.70 -21.46 -7.22
C THR A 91 1.30 -21.35 -7.80
N ILE A 92 0.26 -21.35 -6.95
CA ILE A 92 -1.13 -21.12 -7.38
C ILE A 92 -1.24 -19.75 -8.09
N GLY A 93 -0.63 -18.69 -7.57
CA GLY A 93 -0.64 -17.38 -8.24
C GLY A 93 -0.07 -17.44 -9.66
N ILE A 94 1.05 -18.14 -9.84
CA ILE A 94 1.71 -18.31 -11.14
C ILE A 94 0.84 -19.15 -12.10
N MET A 95 0.22 -20.24 -11.62
CA MET A 95 -0.65 -21.11 -12.41
C MET A 95 -1.86 -20.38 -13.03
N TYR A 96 -2.28 -19.26 -12.45
CA TYR A 96 -3.42 -18.46 -12.90
C TYR A 96 -3.00 -17.14 -13.56
N ASP A 97 -1.74 -17.03 -14.04
CA ASP A 97 -1.18 -15.82 -14.65
C ASP A 97 -1.33 -14.58 -13.74
N ARG A 98 -0.99 -14.75 -12.47
CA ARG A 98 -1.01 -13.71 -11.45
C ARG A 98 0.33 -13.61 -10.71
N SER A 99 0.51 -12.48 -10.04
CA SER A 99 1.69 -12.26 -9.22
C SER A 99 1.81 -13.32 -8.10
N PRO A 100 3.02 -13.70 -7.67
CA PRO A 100 3.26 -14.63 -6.55
C PRO A 100 2.46 -14.33 -5.27
N ASN A 101 2.17 -13.06 -4.99
CA ASN A 101 1.46 -12.62 -3.79
C ASN A 101 -0.06 -12.48 -3.98
N TYR A 102 -0.59 -12.84 -5.15
CA TYR A 102 -1.99 -12.61 -5.50
C TYR A 102 -2.95 -13.41 -4.63
N VAL A 103 -2.67 -14.72 -4.47
CA VAL A 103 -3.54 -15.64 -3.72
C VAL A 103 -3.61 -15.29 -2.24
N ASN A 104 -2.49 -14.87 -1.63
CA ASN A 104 -2.49 -14.38 -0.24
C ASN A 104 -3.39 -13.14 -0.09
N LYS A 105 -3.26 -12.14 -0.98
CA LYS A 105 -4.15 -10.96 -0.99
C LYS A 105 -5.61 -11.32 -1.27
N LEU A 106 -5.86 -12.39 -2.01
CA LEU A 106 -7.19 -12.88 -2.33
C LEU A 106 -7.83 -13.58 -1.12
N LYS A 107 -7.09 -14.45 -0.43
CA LYS A 107 -7.49 -15.06 0.85
C LYS A 107 -7.85 -14.01 1.91
N GLN A 108 -7.04 -12.95 2.07
CA GLN A 108 -7.38 -11.84 2.99
C GLN A 108 -8.69 -11.14 2.65
N ARG A 109 -9.05 -11.06 1.36
CA ARG A 109 -10.34 -10.50 0.94
C ARG A 109 -11.49 -11.46 1.21
N TRP A 110 -11.29 -12.75 0.94
CA TRP A 110 -12.29 -13.79 1.23
C TRP A 110 -12.53 -13.97 2.73
N GLU A 111 -11.50 -13.84 3.55
CA GLU A 111 -11.60 -13.87 5.03
C GLU A 111 -12.49 -12.72 5.53
N LYS A 112 -12.30 -11.50 5.00
CA LYS A 112 -13.18 -10.35 5.31
C LYS A 112 -14.62 -10.52 4.82
N GLN A 113 -14.84 -11.42 3.86
CA GLN A 113 -16.16 -11.73 3.30
C GLN A 113 -16.78 -12.97 3.95
N GLY A 114 -16.10 -13.64 4.87
CA GLY A 114 -16.54 -14.92 5.45
C GLY A 114 -16.48 -16.12 4.50
N LEU A 115 -15.80 -16.00 3.35
CA LEU A 115 -15.68 -17.06 2.34
C LEU A 115 -14.43 -17.94 2.54
N TRP A 116 -13.51 -17.51 3.40
CA TRP A 116 -12.28 -18.22 3.70
C TRP A 116 -12.16 -18.47 5.20
N GLU A 117 -11.98 -19.73 5.55
CA GLU A 117 -11.71 -20.19 6.90
C GLU A 117 -10.37 -20.93 6.88
N GLY A 118 -9.45 -20.50 7.75
CA GLY A 118 -8.12 -21.11 7.88
C GLY A 118 -6.97 -20.13 7.64
N PRO A 119 -5.72 -20.58 7.83
CA PRO A 119 -4.55 -19.72 7.85
C PRO A 119 -4.29 -19.03 6.49
N THR A 120 -4.55 -17.73 6.46
CA THR A 120 -4.22 -16.84 5.32
C THR A 120 -2.70 -16.67 5.14
N ASN A 121 -1.93 -16.89 6.21
CA ASN A 121 -0.49 -16.74 6.20
C ASN A 121 0.20 -18.11 6.37
N MET A 122 0.75 -18.65 5.27
CA MET A 122 1.52 -19.90 5.25
C MET A 122 2.68 -19.93 6.27
N TRP A 123 3.21 -18.76 6.67
CA TRP A 123 4.23 -18.65 7.72
C TRP A 123 3.71 -19.11 9.11
N LYS A 124 2.42 -18.89 9.40
CA LYS A 124 1.81 -19.35 10.66
C LYS A 124 1.60 -20.87 10.68
N ILE A 125 1.40 -21.48 9.51
CA ILE A 125 1.26 -22.95 9.35
C ILE A 125 2.61 -23.64 9.60
N ARG A 126 3.70 -23.08 9.05
CA ARG A 126 5.05 -23.64 9.23
C ARG A 126 5.53 -23.59 10.68
N LYS A 127 5.14 -22.57 11.45
CA LYS A 127 5.44 -22.49 12.90
C LYS A 127 4.67 -23.51 13.76
N GLY A 128 3.57 -24.07 13.27
CA GLY A 128 2.79 -25.09 14.00
C GLY A 128 3.26 -26.53 13.80
N LYS A 129 4.06 -26.80 12.75
CA LYS A 129 4.57 -28.16 12.42
C LYS A 129 5.95 -28.47 12.98
N GLY A 130 6.53 -27.60 13.80
CA GLY A 130 7.89 -27.75 14.35
C GLY A 130 7.96 -28.00 15.85
N ASN A 131 6.84 -28.39 16.48
CA ASN A 131 6.73 -28.70 17.92
C ASN A 131 6.04 -30.06 18.15
N ASP A 132 6.33 -31.05 17.30
CA ASP A 132 6.08 -32.47 17.56
C ASP A 132 7.37 -33.24 17.31
#